data_AF-A0A7J4IF99-F1
#
_entry.id   AF-A0A7J4IF99-F1
#
_cell.length_a   1.000
_cell.length_b   1.000
_cell.length_c   1.000
_cell.angle_alpha   90.00
_cell.angle_beta   90.00
_cell.angle_gamma   90.00
#
_symmetry.space_group_name_H-M   'P 1'
#
loop_
_entity.id
_entity.type
_entity.pdbx_description
1 polymer ?
#
loop_
_entity_poly.entity_id
_entity_poly.type
_entity_poly.pdbx_seq_one_letter_code
_entity_poly.pdbx_strand_id
1 'polypeptide(L)'
;MNRNTLLIAIAAIVVVGIAGGLVLAGAGQNGQLSGTLVRQNTQVTCGATIVEEAGIGGFLLNLHGKLSTAAGAGLAGKPVTISYKYPGMSAFEPLPVVTTAADGTYNYQYEELPYWGTPVLYCARFAGDDLYSGSQSPETHW
;
A
#
# COMPACT_ATOMS: atom_id res chain seq x y z
N MET A 1 -14.64 -54.90 -23.61
CA MET A 1 -15.20 -53.88 -24.52
C MET A 1 -16.08 -52.95 -23.68
N ASN A 2 -15.59 -51.72 -23.44
CA ASN A 2 -16.24 -50.45 -23.03
C ASN A 2 -17.44 -50.45 -22.06
N ARG A 3 -17.66 -49.49 -21.17
CA ARG A 3 -17.08 -48.21 -20.69
C ARG A 3 -18.05 -47.85 -19.55
N ASN A 4 -17.63 -47.37 -18.39
CA ASN A 4 -18.43 -46.48 -17.52
C ASN A 4 -17.59 -45.91 -16.37
N THR A 5 -16.73 -44.99 -16.79
CA THR A 5 -16.37 -43.72 -16.15
C THR A 5 -17.18 -43.39 -14.88
N LEU A 6 -16.62 -43.66 -13.69
CA LEU A 6 -17.04 -42.98 -12.47
C LEU A 6 -16.18 -41.73 -12.31
N LEU A 7 -16.84 -40.60 -12.53
CA LEU A 7 -16.32 -39.25 -12.42
C LEU A 7 -15.61 -39.05 -11.08
N ILE A 8 -14.30 -38.83 -11.13
CA ILE A 8 -13.56 -38.29 -10.00
C ILE A 8 -14.05 -36.85 -9.81
N ALA A 9 -14.58 -36.58 -8.62
CA ALA A 9 -15.06 -35.27 -8.21
C ALA A 9 -13.96 -34.22 -8.41
N ILE A 10 -14.19 -33.32 -9.36
CA ILE A 10 -13.43 -32.06 -9.45
C ILE A 10 -13.90 -31.23 -8.27
N ALA A 11 -13.14 -31.25 -7.17
CA ALA A 11 -13.30 -30.29 -6.11
C ALA A 11 -12.98 -28.91 -6.71
N ALA A 12 -14.02 -28.13 -6.98
CA ALA A 12 -13.89 -26.72 -7.31
C ALA A 12 -13.24 -26.02 -6.12
N ILE A 13 -11.93 -25.79 -6.21
CA ILE A 13 -11.23 -24.90 -5.29
C ILE A 13 -11.77 -23.51 -5.62
N VAL A 14 -12.69 -23.03 -4.79
CA VAL A 14 -13.04 -21.61 -4.75
C VAL A 14 -11.78 -20.92 -4.26
N VAL A 15 -10.99 -20.38 -5.20
CA VAL A 15 -9.91 -19.44 -4.90
C VAL A 15 -10.60 -18.17 -4.42
N VAL A 16 -10.94 -18.13 -3.14
CA VAL A 16 -11.19 -16.89 -2.42
C VAL A 16 -9.93 -16.05 -2.62
N GLY A 17 -10.06 -14.86 -3.20
CA GLY A 17 -8.95 -14.03 -3.67
C GLY A 17 -7.84 -13.91 -2.63
N ILE A 18 -6.83 -14.79 -2.72
CA ILE A 18 -5.65 -14.71 -1.88
C ILE A 18 -4.79 -13.64 -2.51
N ALA A 19 -4.90 -12.43 -2.00
CA ALA A 19 -4.04 -11.32 -2.39
C ALA A 19 -2.58 -11.53 -1.90
N GLY A 20 -2.29 -12.63 -1.19
CA GLY A 20 -0.95 -13.13 -0.85
C GLY A 20 -0.44 -14.17 -1.86
N GLY A 21 0.84 -14.10 -2.21
CA GLY A 21 1.45 -15.00 -3.19
C GLY A 21 1.62 -16.41 -2.61
N LEU A 22 0.65 -17.29 -2.83
CA LEU A 22 0.75 -18.70 -2.47
C LEU A 22 1.46 -19.46 -3.59
N VAL A 23 2.66 -19.98 -3.32
CA VAL A 23 3.35 -20.90 -4.24
C VAL A 23 2.96 -22.32 -3.86
N LEU A 24 2.15 -22.98 -4.68
CA LEU A 24 1.79 -24.39 -4.50
C LEU A 24 2.84 -25.27 -5.18
N ALA A 25 3.59 -26.05 -4.39
CA ALA A 25 4.32 -27.20 -4.93
C ALA A 25 3.39 -28.42 -4.93
N GLY A 26 3.53 -29.29 -5.94
CA GLY A 26 2.59 -30.36 -6.28
C GLY A 26 2.18 -31.28 -5.11
N ALA A 27 1.03 -31.93 -5.29
CA ALA A 27 0.44 -32.83 -4.30
C ALA A 27 1.44 -33.90 -3.83
N GLY A 28 1.76 -33.90 -2.54
CA GLY A 28 2.42 -35.04 -1.90
C GLY A 28 1.53 -36.28 -1.97
N GLN A 29 2.10 -37.47 -1.73
CA GLN A 29 1.44 -38.78 -1.84
C GLN A 29 0.11 -38.93 -1.06
N ASN A 30 -0.23 -37.97 -0.19
CA ASN A 30 -1.44 -37.94 0.63
C ASN A 30 -2.42 -36.79 0.28
N GLY A 31 -2.24 -36.10 -0.86
CA GLY A 31 -3.17 -35.05 -1.31
C GLY A 31 -3.09 -33.72 -0.55
N GLN A 32 -2.12 -33.55 0.37
CA GLN A 32 -1.88 -32.26 1.00
C GLN A 32 -1.15 -31.33 0.02
N LEU A 33 -1.77 -30.19 -0.28
CA LEU A 33 -1.13 -29.06 -0.93
C LEU A 33 -0.22 -28.40 0.12
N SER A 34 1.10 -28.50 -0.07
CA SER A 34 2.07 -27.75 0.72
C SER A 34 2.41 -26.48 -0.06
N GLY A 35 2.03 -25.33 0.50
CA GLY A 35 2.33 -24.04 -0.09
C GLY A 35 3.18 -23.18 0.83
N THR A 36 4.17 -22.49 0.28
CA THR A 36 4.90 -21.44 1.01
C THR A 36 4.23 -20.11 0.67
N LEU A 37 3.85 -19.36 1.71
CA LEU A 37 3.43 -17.97 1.55
C LEU A 37 4.67 -17.12 1.28
N VAL A 38 4.71 -16.48 0.11
CA VAL A 38 5.77 -15.53 -0.24
C VAL A 38 5.20 -14.12 -0.08
N ARG A 39 5.88 -13.31 0.73
CA ARG A 39 5.53 -11.90 0.93
C ARG A 39 5.69 -11.13 -0.38
N GLN A 40 4.67 -10.39 -0.79
CA GLN A 40 4.70 -9.61 -2.02
C GLN A 40 5.33 -8.24 -1.79
N ASN A 41 6.18 -7.82 -2.73
CA ASN A 41 6.78 -6.49 -2.67
C ASN A 41 5.73 -5.39 -2.93
N THR A 42 5.83 -4.28 -2.23
CA THR A 42 4.94 -3.13 -2.39
C THR A 42 5.67 -1.87 -2.83
N GLN A 43 4.89 -0.91 -3.30
CA GLN A 43 5.31 0.43 -3.65
C GLN A 43 4.27 1.40 -3.10
N VAL A 44 4.73 2.49 -2.51
CA VAL A 44 3.90 3.60 -2.07
C VAL A 44 4.38 4.88 -2.73
N THR A 45 3.45 5.65 -3.30
CA THR A 45 3.72 6.98 -3.87
C THR A 45 3.19 8.04 -2.94
N CYS A 46 3.83 9.21 -2.89
CA CYS A 46 3.37 10.38 -2.16
C CYS A 46 3.44 11.58 -3.10
N GLY A 47 2.38 12.38 -3.10
CA GLY A 47 2.27 13.65 -3.81
C GLY A 47 1.57 14.68 -2.94
N ALA A 48 1.82 15.95 -3.21
CA ALA A 48 1.22 17.08 -2.52
C ALA A 48 0.60 18.02 -3.56
N THR A 49 -0.56 18.60 -3.25
CA THR A 49 -1.21 19.58 -4.11
C THR A 49 -1.89 20.62 -3.24
N ILE A 50 -1.73 21.90 -3.59
CA ILE A 50 -2.43 22.99 -2.91
C ILE A 50 -3.91 22.93 -3.26
N VAL A 51 -4.75 22.87 -2.23
CA VAL A 51 -6.21 22.92 -2.30
C VAL A 51 -6.68 24.36 -2.14
N GLU A 52 -6.09 25.07 -1.18
CA GLU A 52 -6.43 26.45 -0.85
C GLU A 52 -5.21 27.16 -0.23
N GLU A 53 -5.06 28.46 -0.49
CA GLU A 53 -4.15 29.30 0.28
C GLU A 53 -4.85 29.73 1.57
N ALA A 54 -4.43 29.17 2.70
CA ALA A 54 -4.94 29.52 4.01
C ALA A 54 -4.35 30.86 4.47
N GLY A 55 -5.07 31.95 4.24
CA GLY A 55 -4.86 33.24 4.93
C GLY A 55 -3.40 33.72 4.95
N ILE A 56 -2.87 34.04 6.15
CA ILE A 56 -1.55 34.67 6.39
C ILE A 56 -0.35 33.74 6.07
N GLY A 57 -0.34 33.14 4.88
CA GLY A 57 0.73 32.35 4.28
C GLY A 57 0.60 30.84 4.42
N GLY A 58 -0.46 30.32 5.04
CA GLY A 58 -0.71 28.87 5.12
C GLY A 58 -1.19 28.29 3.80
N PHE A 59 -1.03 26.98 3.64
CA PHE A 59 -1.60 26.22 2.54
C PHE A 59 -2.41 25.06 3.09
N LEU A 60 -3.64 24.87 2.61
CA LEU A 60 -4.33 23.61 2.74
C LEU A 60 -3.81 22.69 1.64
N LEU A 61 -3.05 21.66 2.03
CA LEU A 61 -2.51 20.67 1.11
C LEU A 61 -3.38 19.41 1.10
N ASN A 62 -3.53 18.82 -0.08
CA ASN A 62 -3.98 17.44 -0.24
C ASN A 62 -2.77 16.54 -0.47
N LEU A 63 -2.34 15.87 0.58
CA LEU A 63 -1.31 14.83 0.52
C LEU A 63 -1.97 13.53 0.07
N HIS A 64 -1.56 13.02 -1.07
CA HIS A 64 -2.23 11.89 -1.72
C HIS A 64 -1.23 10.91 -2.33
N GLY A 65 -1.70 9.71 -2.61
CA GLY A 65 -0.84 8.68 -3.15
C GLY A 65 -1.56 7.36 -3.36
N LYS A 66 -0.77 6.33 -3.68
CA LYS A 66 -1.25 4.98 -3.91
C LYS A 66 -0.30 3.96 -3.30
N LEU A 67 -0.87 2.99 -2.57
CA LEU A 67 -0.18 1.78 -2.18
C LEU A 67 -0.58 0.65 -3.13
N SER A 68 0.42 0.02 -3.74
CA SER A 68 0.21 -1.12 -4.63
C SER A 68 1.26 -2.20 -4.43
N THR A 69 0.97 -3.39 -4.92
CA THR A 69 1.99 -4.41 -5.19
C THR A 69 2.97 -3.91 -6.27
N ALA A 70 4.13 -4.54 -6.38
CA ALA A 70 5.07 -4.28 -7.46
C ALA A 70 4.48 -4.57 -8.86
N ALA A 71 3.41 -5.37 -8.94
CA ALA A 71 2.65 -5.62 -10.17
C ALA A 71 1.57 -4.56 -10.45
N GLY A 72 1.42 -3.53 -9.60
CA GLY A 72 0.50 -2.41 -9.77
C GLY A 72 -0.91 -2.62 -9.21
N ALA A 73 -1.21 -3.78 -8.62
CA ALA A 73 -2.49 -4.03 -7.95
C ALA A 73 -2.60 -3.19 -6.67
N GLY A 74 -3.66 -2.39 -6.54
CA GLY A 74 -3.91 -1.55 -5.37
C GLY A 74 -4.20 -2.37 -4.12
N LEU A 75 -3.68 -1.92 -2.97
CA LEU A 75 -3.87 -2.58 -1.69
C LEU A 75 -4.85 -1.81 -0.82
N ALA A 76 -6.06 -2.34 -0.67
CA ALA A 76 -7.13 -1.72 0.09
C ALA A 76 -7.02 -1.96 1.60
N GLY A 77 -7.52 -1.02 2.40
CA GLY A 77 -7.64 -1.15 3.86
C GLY A 77 -6.29 -1.21 4.59
N LYS A 78 -5.21 -0.73 3.97
CA LYS A 78 -3.87 -0.75 4.55
C LYS A 78 -3.54 0.61 5.18
N PRO A 79 -2.92 0.63 6.37
CA PRO A 79 -2.50 1.87 7.01
C PRO A 79 -1.23 2.41 6.35
N VAL A 80 -1.26 3.66 5.93
CA VAL A 80 -0.12 4.42 5.40
C VAL A 80 0.15 5.58 6.35
N THR A 81 1.39 5.69 6.81
CA THR A 81 1.85 6.83 7.61
C THR A 81 2.42 7.88 6.67
N ILE A 82 1.90 9.10 6.73
CA ILE A 82 2.49 10.25 6.05
C ILE A 82 3.40 10.96 7.05
N SER A 83 4.50 11.52 6.60
CA SER A 83 5.40 12.29 7.46
C SER A 83 5.91 13.51 6.73
N TYR A 84 6.22 14.56 7.49
CA TYR A 84 6.77 15.80 6.98
C TYR A 84 8.11 16.12 7.63
N LYS A 85 8.92 16.94 6.97
CA LYS A 85 10.19 17.44 7.50
C LYS A 85 10.40 18.86 7.03
N TYR A 86 10.45 19.81 7.96
CA TYR A 86 10.87 21.17 7.66
C TYR A 86 12.39 21.21 7.43
N PRO A 87 12.87 22.15 6.60
CA PRO A 87 14.30 22.38 6.43
C PRO A 87 14.99 22.65 7.78
N GLY A 88 16.11 21.95 8.01
CA GLY A 88 16.85 22.03 9.28
C GLY A 88 16.41 21.03 10.34
N MET A 89 15.29 20.32 10.17
CA MET A 89 14.95 19.19 11.01
C MET A 89 15.80 17.96 10.67
N SER A 90 16.25 17.25 11.70
CA SER A 90 17.06 16.03 11.55
C SER A 90 16.21 14.77 11.31
N ALA A 91 14.90 14.84 11.59
CA ALA A 91 13.98 13.71 11.49
C ALA A 91 12.65 14.14 10.84
N PHE A 92 11.95 13.15 10.28
CA PHE A 92 10.58 13.32 9.84
C PHE A 92 9.63 13.19 11.03
N GLU A 93 8.64 14.08 11.07
CA GLU A 93 7.56 14.05 12.05
C GLU A 93 6.32 13.38 11.43
N PRO A 94 5.66 12.45 12.15
CA PRO A 94 4.50 11.74 11.62
C PRO A 94 3.26 12.64 11.59
N LEU A 95 2.51 12.54 10.49
CA LEU A 95 1.11 12.96 10.40
C LEU A 95 0.20 11.78 10.79
N PRO A 96 -1.12 12.01 10.92
CA PRO A 96 -2.07 10.94 11.11
C PRO A 96 -1.94 9.82 10.07
N VAL A 97 -2.16 8.59 10.53
CA VAL A 97 -2.21 7.40 9.68
C VAL A 97 -3.49 7.44 8.86
N VAL A 98 -3.36 7.24 7.55
CA VAL A 98 -4.49 7.13 6.62
C VAL A 98 -4.68 5.71 6.12
N THR A 99 -5.93 5.32 5.91
CA THR A 99 -6.28 3.99 5.41
C THR A 99 -6.54 4.08 3.91
N THR A 100 -5.95 3.16 3.15
CA THR A 100 -6.15 3.11 1.70
C THR A 100 -7.56 2.70 1.30
N ALA A 101 -8.09 3.33 0.24
CA ALA A 101 -9.34 3.00 -0.41
C ALA A 101 -9.27 1.68 -1.19
N ALA A 102 -10.40 1.26 -1.76
CA ALA A 102 -10.53 -0.02 -2.46
C ALA A 102 -9.54 -0.21 -3.62
N ASP A 103 -9.11 0.87 -4.26
CA ASP A 103 -8.13 0.88 -5.36
C ASP A 103 -6.69 1.11 -4.89
N GLY A 104 -6.45 1.15 -3.58
CA GLY A 104 -5.15 1.42 -2.96
C GLY A 104 -4.78 2.89 -2.84
N THR A 105 -5.64 3.82 -3.28
CA THR A 105 -5.37 5.26 -3.12
C THR A 105 -5.57 5.71 -1.69
N TYR A 106 -4.92 6.81 -1.31
CA TYR A 106 -5.16 7.50 -0.04
C TYR A 106 -5.05 9.01 -0.26
N ASN A 107 -5.70 9.77 0.61
CA ASN A 107 -5.61 11.21 0.67
C ASN A 107 -5.69 11.71 2.11
N TYR A 108 -5.07 12.85 2.37
CA TYR A 108 -5.06 13.50 3.68
C TYR A 108 -4.99 15.01 3.47
N GLN A 109 -5.94 15.74 4.08
CA GLN A 109 -5.88 17.19 4.13
C GLN A 109 -4.99 17.62 5.29
N TYR A 110 -4.00 18.45 4.98
CA TYR A 110 -3.02 18.95 5.93
C TYR A 110 -2.91 20.47 5.80
N GLU A 111 -3.15 21.18 6.91
CA GLU A 111 -2.89 22.61 6.99
C GLU A 111 -1.39 22.84 7.25
N GLU A 112 -0.68 23.25 6.21
CA GLU A 112 0.71 23.66 6.31
C GLU A 112 0.77 25.13 6.72
N LEU A 113 1.44 25.44 7.84
CA LEU A 113 1.85 26.80 8.15
C LEU A 113 3.23 27.05 7.53
N PRO A 114 3.45 28.19 6.86
CA PRO A 114 4.67 28.44 6.13
C PRO A 114 5.81 28.64 7.12
N TYR A 115 6.82 27.77 7.04
CA TYR A 115 8.09 28.04 7.68
C TYR A 115 8.96 28.84 6.72
N TRP A 116 8.84 30.17 6.80
CA TRP A 116 9.75 31.14 6.19
C TRP A 116 10.00 30.96 4.68
N GLY A 117 9.00 30.48 3.92
CA GLY A 117 9.09 30.28 2.47
C GLY A 117 10.03 29.14 2.05
N THR A 118 10.32 28.20 2.96
CA THR A 118 11.16 27.05 2.66
C THR A 118 10.32 25.80 2.39
N PRO A 119 10.65 25.00 1.36
CA PRO A 119 9.81 23.88 0.95
C PRO A 119 9.84 22.77 2.00
N VAL A 120 8.65 22.32 2.42
CA VAL A 120 8.47 21.17 3.31
C VAL A 120 8.61 19.89 2.49
N LEU A 121 9.32 18.90 3.05
CA LEU A 121 9.45 17.58 2.45
C LEU A 121 8.42 16.64 3.03
N TYR A 122 7.78 15.85 2.16
CA TYR A 122 6.78 14.85 2.49
C TYR A 122 7.24 13.47 2.05
N CYS A 123 6.91 12.45 2.83
CA CYS A 123 7.01 11.07 2.40
C CYS A 123 5.88 10.24 2.99
N ALA A 124 5.60 9.10 2.36
CA ALA A 124 4.65 8.13 2.85
C ALA A 124 5.30 6.78 3.07
N ARG A 125 4.87 6.08 4.11
CA ARG A 125 5.40 4.79 4.52
C ARG A 125 4.29 3.80 4.78
N PHE A 126 4.44 2.63 4.18
CA PHE A 126 3.72 1.42 4.56
C PHE A 126 4.67 0.51 5.33
N ALA A 127 4.30 0.11 6.55
CA ALA A 127 5.17 -0.69 7.41
C ALA A 127 5.35 -2.15 6.92
N GLY A 128 4.42 -2.63 6.09
CA GLY A 128 4.32 -4.04 5.74
C GLY A 128 3.41 -4.81 6.70
N ASP A 129 3.02 -6.01 6.29
CA ASP A 129 2.26 -6.99 7.07
C ASP A 129 2.63 -8.42 6.63
N ASP A 130 1.98 -9.44 7.15
CA ASP A 130 2.35 -10.84 6.86
C ASP A 130 2.36 -11.19 5.37
N LEU A 131 1.58 -10.49 4.54
CA LEU A 131 1.43 -10.74 3.11
C LEU A 131 2.24 -9.78 2.24
N TYR A 132 2.55 -8.58 2.75
CA TYR A 132 3.14 -7.49 1.99
C TYR A 132 4.38 -6.90 2.64
N SER A 133 5.43 -6.67 1.85
CA SER A 133 6.62 -5.98 2.33
C SER A 133 6.28 -4.52 2.63
N GLY A 134 7.03 -3.92 3.56
CA GLY A 134 7.01 -2.47 3.74
C GLY A 134 7.58 -1.74 2.52
N SER A 135 7.20 -0.48 2.36
CA SER A 135 7.73 0.43 1.34
C SER A 135 7.65 1.88 1.81
N GLN A 136 8.48 2.73 1.21
CA GLN A 136 8.51 4.17 1.44
C GLN A 136 8.59 4.89 0.11
N SER A 137 7.88 6.01 -0.02
CA SER A 137 7.97 6.87 -1.19
C SER A 137 9.30 7.64 -1.19
N PRO A 138 9.73 8.17 -2.35
CA PRO A 138 10.68 9.27 -2.38
C PRO A 138 10.20 10.45 -1.53
N GLU A 139 11.14 11.31 -1.14
CA GLU A 139 10.83 12.61 -0.53
C GLU A 139 10.31 13.55 -1.62
N THR A 140 9.18 14.22 -1.37
CA THR A 140 8.53 15.12 -2.34
C THR A 140 8.22 16.46 -1.71
N HIS A 141 8.36 17.55 -2.47
CA HIS A 141 7.78 18.85 -2.16
C HIS A 141 6.62 19.15 -3.13
N TRP A 142 5.77 20.11 -2.77
CA TRP A 142 4.74 20.65 -3.66
C TRP A 142 5.33 21.67 -4.64
#